data_AF-A0A815AUL3-F1
#
_entry.id   AF-A0A815AUL3-F1
#
_cell.length_a   1.000
_cell.length_b   1.000
_cell.length_c   1.000
_cell.angle_alpha   90.00
_cell.angle_beta   90.00
_cell.angle_gamma   90.00
#
_symmetry.space_group_name_H-M   'P 1'
#
loop_
_entity.id
_entity.type
_entity.pdbx_description
1 polymer ?
#
loop_
_entity_poly.entity_id
_entity_poly.type
_entity_poly.pdbx_seq_one_letter_code
_entity_poly.pdbx_strand_id
1 'polypeptide(L)'
;MSTIPTISTRITTKKEKNEEQFELKQQFILRMPSSEYARRLRQLIDYGDENICQRLFIDLNSERRRDRIKFDNTRFKGTLYDLLSITETYKTFYRKTLYKIHDIDQIIVCRLPDDLSSTDDDGNEKKKKEKDKEIKFQ
;
A
#
# COMPACT_ATOMS: atom_id res chain seq x y z
N MET A 1 -1.25 -27.76 65.06
CA MET A 1 -1.25 -27.76 63.58
C MET A 1 -0.97 -26.34 63.13
N SER A 2 0.27 -26.02 62.75
CA SER A 2 0.68 -24.64 62.46
C SER A 2 0.48 -24.32 60.97
N THR A 3 -0.09 -23.15 60.71
CA THR A 3 -0.40 -22.61 59.39
C THR A 3 0.89 -22.14 58.69
N ILE A 4 1.09 -22.53 57.44
CA ILE A 4 2.24 -22.14 56.62
C ILE A 4 1.99 -20.72 56.08
N PRO A 5 2.93 -19.77 56.21
CA PRO A 5 2.76 -18.44 55.62
C PRO A 5 3.06 -18.46 54.11
N THR A 6 2.12 -17.95 53.31
CA THR A 6 2.30 -17.70 51.87
C THR A 6 3.15 -16.45 51.65
N ILE A 7 4.36 -16.62 51.13
CA ILE A 7 5.22 -15.50 50.70
C ILE A 7 4.75 -15.05 49.31
N SER A 8 4.07 -13.91 49.24
CA SER A 8 3.77 -13.21 47.99
C SER A 8 4.98 -12.39 47.56
N THR A 9 5.90 -12.98 46.78
CA THR A 9 7.02 -12.23 46.21
C THR A 9 6.53 -11.38 45.05
N ARG A 10 6.27 -10.10 45.31
CA ARG A 10 5.99 -9.10 44.27
C ARG A 10 7.30 -8.79 43.54
N ILE A 11 7.54 -9.45 42.41
CA ILE A 11 8.68 -9.13 41.53
C ILE A 11 8.40 -7.79 40.85
N THR A 12 8.92 -6.70 41.40
CA THR A 12 9.05 -5.44 40.65
C THR A 12 10.29 -5.51 39.78
N THR A 13 10.17 -6.13 38.59
CA THR A 13 11.16 -5.94 37.55
C THR A 13 10.99 -4.54 36.97
N LYS A 14 11.82 -3.59 37.43
CA LYS A 14 12.17 -2.43 36.62
C LYS A 14 12.88 -2.95 35.38
N LYS A 15 12.11 -3.21 34.33
CA LYS A 15 12.65 -3.51 33.01
C LYS A 15 12.85 -2.16 32.33
N GLU A 16 14.00 -1.54 32.57
CA GLU A 16 14.52 -0.53 31.66
C GLU A 16 14.87 -1.27 30.37
N LYS A 17 13.84 -1.49 29.54
CA LYS A 17 14.07 -1.74 28.13
C LYS A 17 14.39 -0.38 27.55
N ASN A 18 15.62 -0.25 27.08
CA ASN A 18 15.93 0.63 25.99
C ASN A 18 15.09 0.12 24.81
N GLU A 19 13.82 0.55 24.74
CA GLU A 19 12.97 0.32 23.59
C GLU A 19 13.54 1.20 22.49
N GLU A 20 14.54 0.68 21.78
CA GLU A 20 14.80 1.11 20.41
C GLU A 20 13.42 1.15 19.75
N GLN A 21 12.97 2.36 19.45
CA GLN A 21 11.67 2.59 18.84
C GLN A 21 11.72 1.88 17.49
N PHE A 22 11.22 0.64 17.46
CA PHE A 22 11.18 -0.16 16.26
C PHE A 22 10.25 0.57 15.29
N GLU A 23 10.85 1.27 14.34
CA GLU A 23 10.12 1.75 13.17
C GLU A 23 9.64 0.50 12.43
N LEU A 24 8.36 0.19 12.63
CA LEU A 24 7.68 -0.85 11.86
C LEU A 24 7.70 -0.38 10.42
N LYS A 25 8.56 -1.01 9.62
CA LYS A 25 8.53 -0.79 8.18
C LYS A 25 7.21 -1.39 7.67
N GLN A 26 6.64 -0.78 6.64
CA GLN A 26 5.46 -1.33 5.98
C GLN A 26 5.87 -1.69 4.55
N GLN A 27 5.46 -2.88 4.09
CA GLN A 27 5.72 -3.34 2.74
C GLN A 27 4.38 -3.60 2.04
N PHE A 28 4.32 -3.23 0.76
CA PHE A 28 3.16 -3.48 -0.09
C PHE A 28 3.64 -3.85 -1.50
N ILE A 29 2.77 -4.46 -2.30
CA ILE A 29 3.06 -4.76 -3.70
C ILE A 29 2.65 -3.56 -4.57
N LEU A 30 3.54 -3.11 -5.45
CA LEU A 30 3.21 -2.13 -6.50
C LEU A 30 3.09 -2.86 -7.85
N ARG A 31 1.90 -2.89 -8.43
CA ARG A 31 1.65 -3.45 -9.77
C ARG A 31 1.56 -2.34 -10.80
N MET A 32 2.59 -2.23 -11.63
CA MET A 32 2.59 -1.37 -12.82
C MET A 32 1.84 -2.03 -13.98
N PRO A 33 1.28 -1.26 -14.93
CA PRO A 33 0.67 -1.80 -16.15
C PRO A 33 1.70 -2.58 -16.99
N SER A 34 1.30 -3.73 -17.56
CA SER A 34 2.17 -4.65 -18.35
C SER A 34 2.82 -4.05 -19.60
N SER A 35 2.44 -2.83 -19.95
CA SER A 35 3.08 -1.98 -20.95
C SER A 35 4.56 -1.67 -20.67
N GLU A 36 5.16 -0.87 -21.54
CA GLU A 36 6.53 -0.35 -21.47
C GLU A 36 6.96 0.26 -20.11
N TYR A 37 6.03 0.73 -19.28
CA TYR A 37 6.35 1.32 -17.98
C TYR A 37 6.92 0.32 -16.98
N ALA A 38 6.35 -0.88 -16.88
CA ALA A 38 6.85 -1.91 -15.97
C ALA A 38 8.26 -2.37 -16.36
N ARG A 39 8.51 -2.50 -17.67
CA ARG A 39 9.83 -2.86 -18.22
C ARG A 39 10.88 -1.80 -17.89
N ARG A 40 10.58 -0.52 -18.15
CA ARG A 40 11.51 0.59 -17.86
C ARG A 40 11.78 0.75 -16.37
N LEU A 41 10.77 0.62 -15.52
CA LEU A 41 10.96 0.67 -14.07
C LEU A 41 11.83 -0.49 -13.59
N ARG A 42 11.63 -1.70 -14.12
CA ARG A 42 12.48 -2.86 -13.80
C ARG A 42 13.94 -2.61 -14.20
N GLN A 43 14.18 -2.18 -15.43
CA GLN A 43 15.52 -1.84 -15.90
C GLN A 43 16.19 -0.78 -15.01
N LEU A 44 15.43 0.25 -14.61
CA LEU A 44 15.94 1.30 -13.73
C LEU A 44 16.44 0.75 -12.39
N ILE A 45 15.68 -0.16 -11.80
CA ILE A 45 16.02 -0.83 -10.54
C ILE A 45 17.23 -1.74 -10.73
N ASP A 46 17.25 -2.53 -11.82
CA ASP A 46 18.31 -3.50 -12.09
C ASP A 46 19.67 -2.83 -12.35
N TYR A 47 19.67 -1.66 -13.02
CA TYR A 47 20.89 -0.87 -13.24
C TYR A 47 21.34 -0.09 -12.01
N GLY A 48 20.53 -0.04 -10.95
CA GLY A 48 20.86 0.68 -9.72
C GLY A 48 21.01 2.19 -9.94
N ASP A 49 20.22 2.78 -10.84
CA ASP A 49 20.27 4.22 -11.12
C ASP A 49 19.91 5.02 -9.84
N GLU A 50 20.84 5.84 -9.38
CA GLU A 50 20.69 6.68 -8.19
C GLU A 50 19.50 7.65 -8.30
N ASN A 51 19.05 7.95 -9.53
CA ASN A 51 17.95 8.87 -9.79
C ASN A 51 16.56 8.25 -9.63
N ILE A 52 16.43 6.98 -9.24
CA ILE A 52 15.12 6.33 -9.06
C ILE A 52 14.18 7.12 -8.14
N CYS A 53 14.71 7.71 -7.05
CA CYS A 53 13.94 8.51 -6.11
C CYS A 53 13.37 9.80 -6.73
N GLN A 54 13.99 10.31 -7.79
CA GLN A 54 13.51 11.50 -8.52
C GLN A 54 12.49 11.13 -9.60
N ARG A 55 12.56 9.88 -10.10
CA ARG A 55 11.78 9.40 -11.24
C ARG A 55 10.49 8.70 -10.82
N LEU A 56 10.53 7.94 -9.72
CA LEU A 56 9.36 7.27 -9.15
C LEU A 56 8.89 8.04 -7.91
N PHE A 57 7.65 8.49 -7.97
CA PHE A 57 6.98 9.16 -6.88
C PHE A 57 5.66 8.46 -6.56
N ILE A 58 5.42 8.22 -5.28
CA ILE A 58 4.24 7.53 -4.76
C ILE A 58 3.68 8.38 -3.62
N ASP A 59 2.47 8.89 -3.81
CA ASP A 59 1.70 9.61 -2.80
C ASP A 59 0.49 8.75 -2.43
N LEU A 60 0.53 8.24 -1.19
CA LEU A 60 -0.45 7.31 -0.65
C LEU A 60 -1.53 8.05 0.12
N ASN A 61 -2.79 7.77 -0.20
CA ASN A 61 -3.93 8.29 0.54
C ASN A 61 -4.70 7.14 1.20
N SER A 62 -4.39 6.89 2.47
CA SER A 62 -4.96 5.79 3.27
C SER A 62 -6.49 5.86 3.39
N GLU A 63 -7.06 7.06 3.49
CA GLU A 63 -8.52 7.22 3.61
C GLU A 63 -9.25 6.94 2.30
N ARG A 64 -8.67 7.38 1.19
CA ARG A 64 -9.36 7.37 -0.12
C ARG A 64 -9.00 6.17 -0.99
N ARG A 65 -8.07 5.31 -0.54
CA ARG A 65 -7.52 4.14 -1.27
C ARG A 65 -7.19 4.45 -2.75
N ARG A 66 -6.86 5.72 -3.01
CA ARG A 66 -6.64 6.30 -4.32
C ARG A 66 -5.32 7.03 -4.26
N ASP A 67 -4.32 6.37 -4.80
CA ASP A 67 -2.94 6.79 -4.72
C ASP A 67 -2.53 7.48 -6.02
N ARG A 68 -1.63 8.45 -5.90
CA ARG A 68 -1.07 9.15 -7.05
C ARG A 68 0.34 8.62 -7.26
N ILE A 69 0.51 7.88 -8.36
CA ILE A 69 1.81 7.35 -8.76
C ILE A 69 2.28 8.14 -9.97
N LYS A 70 3.53 8.57 -9.94
CA LYS A 70 4.21 9.19 -11.07
C LYS A 70 5.50 8.43 -11.34
N PHE A 71 5.69 8.05 -12.59
CA PHE A 71 6.93 7.47 -13.06
C PHE A 71 7.39 8.23 -14.32
N ASP A 72 8.61 8.76 -14.27
CA ASP A 72 9.13 9.73 -15.23
C ASP A 72 8.16 10.92 -15.39
N ASN A 73 7.59 11.11 -16.58
CA ASN A 73 6.62 12.15 -16.88
C ASN A 73 5.18 11.64 -16.97
N THR A 74 4.93 10.37 -16.63
CA THR A 74 3.60 9.76 -16.71
C THR A 74 2.98 9.66 -15.33
N ARG A 75 1.69 10.01 -15.25
CA ARG A 75 0.87 9.87 -14.03
C ARG A 75 -0.05 8.67 -14.17
N PHE A 76 -0.15 7.90 -13.10
CA PHE A 76 -1.01 6.72 -13.01
C PHE A 76 -2.03 6.91 -11.89
N LYS A 77 -3.23 6.37 -12.11
CA LYS A 77 -4.21 6.19 -11.03
C LYS A 77 -3.84 4.91 -10.30
N GLY A 78 -3.44 5.02 -9.03
CA GLY A 78 -3.27 3.89 -8.13
C GLY A 78 -4.55 3.60 -7.39
N THR A 79 -4.88 2.32 -7.24
CA THR A 79 -5.95 1.88 -6.35
C THR A 79 -5.39 0.81 -5.43
N LEU A 80 -5.57 1.02 -4.12
CA LEU A 80 -5.14 0.09 -3.08
C LEU A 80 -6.20 -1.00 -2.93
N TYR A 81 -5.78 -2.24 -3.11
CA TYR A 81 -6.59 -3.44 -2.94
C TYR A 81 -6.03 -4.29 -1.81
N ASP A 82 -6.91 -4.93 -1.07
CA ASP A 82 -6.54 -5.96 -0.10
C ASP A 82 -6.32 -7.29 -0.85
N LEU A 83 -5.28 -8.02 -0.47
CA LEU A 83 -4.99 -9.36 -0.96
C LEU A 83 -5.88 -10.38 -0.25
N LEU A 84 -6.30 -11.41 -0.97
CA LEU A 84 -7.10 -12.51 -0.39
C LEU A 84 -6.30 -13.36 0.62
N SER A 85 -4.97 -13.30 0.56
CA SER A 85 -4.07 -14.09 1.40
C SER A 85 -2.91 -13.23 1.91
N ILE A 86 -2.44 -13.55 3.11
CA ILE A 86 -1.22 -12.97 3.67
C ILE A 86 -0.01 -13.53 2.90
N THR A 87 0.85 -12.63 2.43
CA THR A 87 2.11 -12.94 1.75
C THR A 87 3.27 -12.61 2.67
N GLU A 88 4.01 -13.61 3.12
CA GLU A 88 5.16 -13.41 4.02
C GLU A 88 6.45 -13.14 3.19
N THR A 89 7.22 -12.12 3.57
CA THR A 89 8.53 -11.84 2.96
C THR A 89 9.66 -12.36 3.84
N TYR A 90 10.66 -12.95 3.19
CA TYR A 90 11.82 -13.51 3.86
C TYR A 90 13.11 -12.99 3.26
N LYS A 91 14.10 -12.73 4.12
CA LYS A 91 15.48 -12.48 3.71
C LYS A 91 16.31 -13.74 3.95
N THR A 92 17.27 -13.96 3.07
CA THR A 92 18.27 -15.02 3.23
C THR A 92 19.64 -14.51 2.84
N PHE A 93 20.68 -15.05 3.48
CA PHE A 93 22.07 -14.77 3.10
C PHE A 93 22.67 -15.91 2.26
N TYR A 94 22.33 -17.16 2.58
CA TYR A 94 22.90 -18.35 1.93
C TYR A 94 21.86 -19.30 1.32
N ARG A 95 20.61 -18.84 1.09
CA ARG A 95 19.50 -19.65 0.54
C ARG A 95 19.18 -20.95 1.31
N LYS A 96 19.70 -21.08 2.55
CA LYS A 96 19.46 -22.22 3.44
C LYS A 96 18.48 -21.87 4.55
N THR A 97 18.69 -20.72 5.18
CA THR A 97 17.84 -20.20 6.25
C THR A 97 17.08 -18.99 5.74
N LEU A 98 15.77 -18.99 5.95
CA LEU A 98 14.88 -17.88 5.65
C LEU A 98 14.53 -17.17 6.97
N TYR A 99 14.72 -15.86 7.01
CA TYR A 99 14.35 -15.01 8.14
C TYR A 99 13.14 -14.18 7.74
N LYS A 100 12.02 -14.35 8.44
CA LYS A 100 10.80 -13.58 8.18
C LYS A 100 11.08 -12.09 8.42
N ILE A 101 10.63 -11.24 7.50
CA ILE A 101 10.84 -9.80 7.52
C ILE A 101 9.50 -9.08 7.70
N HIS A 102 8.52 -9.29 6.81
CA HIS A 102 7.20 -8.63 6.88
C HIS A 102 6.08 -9.57 6.42
N ASP A 103 4.85 -9.21 6.81
CA ASP A 103 3.62 -9.71 6.21
C ASP A 103 3.08 -8.64 5.26
N ILE A 104 2.66 -9.07 4.06
CA ILE A 104 2.04 -8.22 3.04
C ILE A 104 0.62 -8.72 2.78
N ASP A 105 -0.34 -7.83 2.91
CA ASP A 105 -1.77 -8.09 2.70
C ASP A 105 -2.40 -7.08 1.72
N GLN A 106 -1.60 -6.21 1.10
CA GLN A 106 -2.08 -5.14 0.23
C GLN A 106 -1.27 -4.98 -1.06
N ILE A 107 -1.96 -4.53 -2.11
CA ILE A 107 -1.40 -4.25 -3.42
C ILE A 107 -1.96 -2.95 -4.00
N ILE A 108 -1.09 -2.11 -4.53
CA ILE A 108 -1.46 -0.94 -5.32
C ILE A 108 -1.43 -1.35 -6.78
N VAL A 109 -2.56 -1.23 -7.47
CA VAL A 109 -2.65 -1.48 -8.91
C VAL A 109 -2.68 -0.14 -9.63
N CYS A 110 -1.67 0.12 -10.45
CA CYS A 110 -1.58 1.30 -11.28
C CYS A 110 -2.28 1.08 -12.62
N ARG A 111 -3.07 2.06 -13.06
CA ARG A 111 -3.71 2.11 -14.38
C ARG A 111 -3.40 3.43 -15.07
N LEU A 112 -3.30 3.43 -16.40
CA LEU A 112 -3.25 4.68 -17.16
C LEU A 112 -4.62 5.39 -17.09
N PRO A 113 -4.66 6.72 -17.25
CA PRO A 113 -5.91 7.47 -17.28
C PRO A 113 -6.89 6.99 -18.36
N ASP A 114 -6.38 6.55 -19.51
CA ASP A 114 -7.19 6.19 -20.68
C ASP A 114 -7.77 4.76 -20.58
N ASP A 115 -7.13 3.90 -19.77
CA ASP A 115 -7.58 2.51 -19.51
C ASP A 115 -8.82 2.44 -18.59
N LEU A 116 -9.27 3.59 -18.06
CA LEU A 116 -10.42 3.67 -17.15
C LEU A 116 -11.77 3.55 -17.88
N SER A 117 -11.77 3.49 -19.21
CA SER A 117 -12.98 3.40 -20.03
C SER A 117 -13.68 2.03 -20.02
N SER A 118 -13.05 0.98 -19.48
CA SER A 118 -13.58 -0.39 -19.59
C SER A 118 -13.92 -1.11 -18.28
N THR A 119 -13.63 -0.57 -17.09
CA THR A 119 -13.80 -1.37 -15.83
C THR A 119 -14.25 -0.63 -14.58
N ASP A 120 -14.60 0.66 -14.61
CA ASP A 120 -15.12 1.36 -13.43
C ASP A 120 -16.61 1.72 -13.67
N ASP A 121 -17.50 0.71 -13.71
CA ASP A 121 -18.92 0.89 -13.38
C ASP A 121 -19.05 0.83 -11.85
N ASP A 122 -18.80 1.98 -11.23
CA ASP A 122 -19.23 2.26 -9.86
C ASP A 122 -20.04 3.56 -9.96
N GLY A 123 -21.35 3.41 -9.76
CA GLY A 123 -22.34 4.43 -10.08
C GLY A 123 -22.20 5.74 -9.32
N ASN A 124 -22.86 6.75 -9.89
CA ASN A 124 -23.15 8.09 -9.37
C ASN A 124 -22.04 9.15 -9.57
N GLU A 125 -22.24 10.31 -10.21
CA GLU A 125 -23.47 10.99 -10.65
C GLU A 125 -23.02 12.18 -11.54
N LYS A 126 -23.15 12.11 -12.87
CA LYS A 126 -23.09 13.30 -13.73
C LYS A 126 -23.95 13.10 -14.99
N LYS A 127 -25.20 13.57 -14.93
CA LYS A 127 -25.89 14.36 -15.98
C LYS A 127 -27.40 14.46 -15.71
N LYS A 128 -27.86 15.64 -15.28
CA LYS A 128 -29.04 16.28 -15.89
C LYS A 128 -29.01 17.80 -15.65
N LYS A 129 -28.30 18.51 -16.52
CA LYS A 129 -28.67 19.87 -16.92
C LYS A 129 -29.27 19.73 -18.32
N GLU A 130 -30.59 19.93 -18.45
CA GLU A 130 -31.19 20.86 -19.43
C GLU A 130 -32.71 20.62 -19.61
N LYS A 131 -33.43 21.76 -19.55
CA LYS A 131 -34.63 22.13 -20.31
C LYS A 131 -35.98 21.55 -19.89
N ASP A 132 -36.59 22.17 -18.89
CA ASP A 132 -38.05 22.32 -18.88
C ASP A 132 -38.42 23.62 -19.59
N LYS A 133 -38.85 23.46 -20.84
CA LYS A 133 -39.58 24.48 -21.60
C LYS A 133 -41.02 24.50 -21.09
N GLU A 134 -41.42 25.66 -20.59
CA GLU A 134 -42.73 26.32 -20.76
C GLU A 134 -43.95 25.40 -20.98
N ILE A 135 -44.79 25.26 -19.94
CA ILE A 135 -46.19 24.87 -20.11
C ILE A 135 -47.04 26.04 -19.60
N LYS A 136 -47.63 26.80 -20.55
CA LYS A 136 -48.67 27.80 -20.30
C LYS A 136 -49.97 27.08 -19.96
N PHE A 137 -50.63 27.49 -18.88
CA PHE A 137 -52.04 27.16 -18.64
C PHE A 137 -52.93 28.25 -19.26
N GLN A 138 -53.88 27.81 -20.08
CA GLN A 138 -55.12 28.52 -20.41
C GLN A 138 -56.17 28.23 -19.34
#